data_AF-A0AAV0KGD4-F1
#
_entry.id   AF-A0AAV0KGD4-F1
#
_cell.length_a   1.000
_cell.length_b   1.000
_cell.length_c   1.000
_cell.angle_alpha   90.00
_cell.angle_beta   90.00
_cell.angle_gamma   90.00
#
_symmetry.space_group_name_H-M   'P 1'
#
loop_
_entity.id
_entity.type
_entity.pdbx_description
1 polymer ?
#
loop_
_entity_poly.entity_id
_entity_poly.type
_entity_poly.pdbx_seq_one_letter_code
_entity_poly.pdbx_strand_id
1 'polypeptide(L)' 'MKIASYIGKPIRVDRATEFGERGKYARVCVEVDFTKPLLSRFKIEGEEYLIQYEGLENMCTDYGIYGKPTQQCGC' A
#
# COMPACT_ATOMS: atom_id res chain seq x y z
N MET A 1 11.06 8.64 -4.58
CA MET A 1 9.69 8.61 -5.14
C MET A 1 9.44 7.49 -6.17
N LYS A 2 10.40 7.07 -7.03
CA LYS A 2 10.17 6.07 -8.09
C LYS A 2 9.52 4.73 -7.64
N ILE A 3 9.89 4.20 -6.48
CA ILE A 3 9.30 2.93 -6.00
C ILE A 3 7.84 3.14 -5.60
N ALA A 4 7.55 4.21 -4.86
CA ALA A 4 6.20 4.53 -4.43
C ALA A 4 5.24 4.78 -5.60
N SER A 5 5.73 5.25 -6.77
CA SER A 5 4.90 5.44 -7.96
C SER A 5 4.34 4.15 -8.56
N TYR A 6 4.89 2.98 -8.23
CA TYR A 6 4.29 1.70 -8.60
C TYR A 6 3.04 1.37 -7.76
N ILE A 7 2.90 2.00 -6.59
CA ILE A 7 1.81 1.77 -5.65
C ILE A 7 0.69 2.81 -5.87
N GLY A 8 1.06 4.06 -6.04
CA GLY A 8 0.14 5.18 -6.23
C GLY A 8 0.89 6.49 -6.45
N LYS A 9 0.21 7.63 -6.47
CA LYS A 9 0.89 8.92 -6.61
C LYS A 9 1.61 9.28 -5.31
N PRO A 10 2.94 9.37 -5.27
CA PRO A 10 3.66 9.62 -4.03
C PRO A 10 3.41 11.04 -3.50
N ILE A 11 3.11 11.15 -2.21
CA ILE A 11 2.83 12.41 -1.54
C ILE A 11 4.00 12.80 -0.63
N ARG A 12 4.44 11.86 0.23
CA ARG A 12 5.47 12.14 1.23
C ARG A 12 6.18 10.86 1.66
N VAL A 13 7.48 10.93 1.91
CA VAL A 13 8.24 9.84 2.53
C VAL A 13 8.22 10.05 4.04
N ASP A 14 8.05 8.97 4.81
CA ASP A 14 8.13 9.06 6.27
C ASP A 14 9.52 9.53 6.71
N ARG A 15 9.59 10.32 7.79
CA ARG A 15 10.82 10.92 8.27
C ARG A 15 11.88 9.87 8.60
N ALA A 16 11.52 8.78 9.28
CA ALA A 16 12.48 7.74 9.62
C ALA A 16 12.99 7.01 8.37
N THR A 17 12.13 6.87 7.35
CA THR A 17 12.52 6.32 6.05
C THR A 17 13.45 7.29 5.29
N GLU A 18 13.19 8.60 5.35
CA GLU A 18 14.00 9.64 4.70
C GLU A 18 15.41 9.75 5.32
N PHE A 19 15.51 9.70 6.65
CA PHE A 19 16.79 9.78 7.37
C PHE A 19 17.49 8.42 7.53
N GLY A 20 16.88 7.32 7.07
CA GLY A 20 17.43 5.97 7.22
C GLY A 20 17.50 5.50 8.68
N GLU A 21 16.67 6.08 9.55
CA GLU A 21 16.63 5.80 10.98
C GLU A 21 15.81 4.52 11.23
N ARG A 22 16.48 3.35 11.20
CA ARG A 22 15.99 1.97 11.37
C ARG A 22 15.48 1.28 10.09
N GLY A 23 16.30 0.35 9.59
CA GLY A 23 16.00 -0.50 8.43
C GLY A 23 15.25 -1.78 8.77
N LYS A 24 13.91 -1.74 8.66
CA LYS A 24 13.08 -2.96 8.52
C LYS A 24 12.03 -2.85 7.41
N TYR A 25 11.57 -1.65 7.11
CA TYR A 25 10.61 -1.37 6.04
C TYR A 25 10.74 0.10 5.63
N ALA A 26 10.24 0.44 4.44
CA ALA A 26 10.06 1.82 4.00
C ALA A 26 8.59 2.21 4.21
N ARG A 27 8.35 3.40 4.75
CA ARG A 27 7.00 3.95 4.93
C ARG A 27 6.83 5.20 4.06
N VAL A 28 5.73 5.23 3.31
CA VAL A 28 5.45 6.29 2.34
C VAL A 28 3.95 6.58 2.29
N CYS A 29 3.60 7.85 2.19
CA CYS A 29 2.24 8.31 1.90
C CYS A 29 2.06 8.37 0.38
N VAL A 30 1.05 7.66 -0.12
CA VAL A 30 0.66 7.65 -1.54
C VAL A 30 -0.84 7.94 -1.65
N GLU A 31 -1.23 8.62 -2.73
CA GLU A 31 -2.63 8.73 -3.15
C GLU A 31 -2.96 7.53 -4.04
N VAL A 32 -4.05 6.83 -3.69
CA VAL A 32 -4.51 5.59 -4.34
C VAL A 32 -5.99 5.69 -4.67
N ASP A 33 -6.40 4.95 -5.69
CA ASP A 33 -7.79 4.89 -6.15
C ASP A 33 -8.52 3.71 -5.49
N PHE A 34 -9.39 4.00 -4.51
CA PHE A 34 -10.16 2.97 -3.79
C PHE A 34 -11.24 2.28 -4.62
N THR A 35 -11.53 2.76 -5.84
CA THR A 35 -12.45 2.06 -6.75
C THR A 35 -11.81 0.81 -7.36
N LYS A 36 -10.49 0.65 -7.20
CA LYS A 36 -9.70 -0.48 -7.71
C LYS A 36 -9.13 -1.30 -6.54
N PRO A 37 -8.85 -2.59 -6.76
CA PRO A 37 -8.07 -3.39 -5.83
C PRO A 37 -6.73 -2.73 -5.52
N LEU A 38 -6.41 -2.62 -4.22
CA LEU A 38 -5.14 -2.12 -3.76
C LEU A 38 -4.05 -3.18 -3.90
N LEU A 39 -2.87 -2.74 -4.31
CA LEU A 39 -1.73 -3.62 -4.51
C LEU A 39 -1.21 -4.12 -3.16
N SER A 40 -1.21 -5.44 -2.93
CA SER A 40 -0.77 -6.05 -1.66
C SER A 40 0.71 -6.44 -1.65
N ARG A 41 1.32 -6.59 -2.82
CA ARG A 41 2.75 -6.92 -3.01
C ARG A 41 3.25 -6.48 -4.37
N PHE A 42 4.54 -6.25 -4.50
CA PHE A 42 5.20 -5.96 -5.78
C PHE A 42 6.61 -6.56 -5.81
N LYS A 43 7.19 -6.67 -7.00
CA LYS A 43 8.55 -7.18 -7.18
C LYS A 43 9.50 -6.11 -7.70
N ILE A 44 10.69 -6.04 -7.11
CA ILE A 44 11.82 -5.25 -7.61
C ILE A 44 13.02 -6.18 -7.71
N GLU A 45 13.64 -6.23 -8.88
CA GLU A 45 14.86 -7.03 -9.12
C GLU A 45 14.74 -8.50 -8.71
N GLY A 46 13.53 -9.06 -8.81
CA GLY A 46 13.23 -10.46 -8.45
C GLY A 46 12.78 -10.65 -7.00
N GLU A 47 13.03 -9.68 -6.14
CA GLU A 47 12.63 -9.70 -4.73
C GLU A 47 11.19 -9.21 -4.56
N GLU A 48 10.41 -9.94 -3.75
CA GLU A 48 9.01 -9.61 -3.45
C GLU A 48 8.90 -8.78 -2.16
N TYR A 49 8.20 -7.66 -2.27
CA TYR A 49 7.93 -6.74 -1.17
C TYR A 49 6.45 -6.71 -0.87
N LEU A 50 6.10 -6.88 0.41
CA LEU A 50 4.73 -6.78 0.90
C LEU A 50 4.37 -5.32 1.18
N ILE A 51 3.12 -4.95 0.89
CA ILE A 51 2.56 -3.64 1.18
C ILE A 51 1.56 -3.78 2.33
N GLN A 52 1.79 -3.04 3.41
CA GLN A 52 0.84 -2.86 4.49
C GLN A 52 0.25 -1.46 4.39
N TYR A 53 -1.07 -1.36 4.20
CA TYR A 53 -1.77 -0.09 4.31
C TYR A 53 -2.20 0.16 5.77
N GLU A 54 -2.05 1.39 6.22
CA GLU A 54 -2.44 1.80 7.57
C GLU A 54 -3.77 2.55 7.55
N GLY A 55 -4.58 2.41 8.60
CA GLY A 55 -5.86 3.13 8.73
C GLY A 55 -6.98 2.62 7.82
N LEU A 56 -6.82 1.46 7.18
CA LEU A 56 -7.82 0.84 6.31
C LEU A 56 -8.53 -0.34 6.98
N GLU A 57 -9.20 -0.07 8.11
CA GLU A 57 -9.87 -1.08 8.94
C GLU A 57 -11.01 -1.84 8.23
N ASN A 58 -11.59 -1.26 7.17
CA ASN A 58 -12.68 -1.84 6.37
C ASN A 58 -12.23 -2.32 4.98
N MET A 59 -10.98 -2.71 4.81
CA MET A 59 -10.52 -3.31 3.55
C MET A 59 -10.85 -4.81 3.52
N CYS A 60 -11.48 -5.27 2.43
CA CYS A 60 -11.58 -6.70 2.18
C CYS A 60 -10.21 -7.26 1.79
N THR A 61 -9.68 -8.20 2.56
CA THR A 61 -8.36 -8.82 2.31
C THR A 61 -8.32 -9.69 1.06
N ASP A 62 -9.45 -10.25 0.64
CA ASP A 62 -9.52 -11.18 -0.50
C ASP A 62 -9.50 -10.44 -1.85
N TYR A 63 -10.12 -9.25 -1.89
CA TYR A 63 -10.24 -8.45 -3.11
C TYR A 63 -9.43 -7.15 -3.09
N GLY A 64 -8.88 -6.74 -1.94
CA GLY A 64 -8.12 -5.50 -1.79
C GLY A 64 -8.94 -4.22 -2.00
N ILE A 65 -10.28 -4.32 -1.96
CA ILE A 65 -11.18 -3.18 -2.19
C ILE A 65 -11.58 -2.56 -0.86
N TYR A 66 -11.45 -1.24 -0.76
CA TYR A 66 -11.83 -0.47 0.41
C TYR A 66 -13.25 0.11 0.27
N GLY A 67 -14.03 0.11 1.34
CA GLY A 67 -15.33 0.81 1.38
C GLY A 67 -16.49 0.10 0.68
N LYS A 68 -16.32 -1.15 0.24
CA LYS A 68 -17.46 -2.03 -0.11
C LYS A 68 -18.01 -2.64 1.17
N PRO A 69 -19.35 -2.63 1.40
CA PRO A 69 -19.94 -3.39 2.49
C PRO A 69 -19.50 -4.85 2.39
N THR A 70 -19.11 -5.48 3.50
CA THR A 70 -18.59 -6.86 3.53
C THR A 70 -19.54 -7.86 2.85
N GLN A 71 -20.85 -7.57 2.84
CA GLN A 71 -21.90 -8.36 2.17
C GLN A 71 -21.92 -8.26 0.64
N GLN A 72 -21.24 -7.27 0.04
CA GLN A 72 -21.10 -7.10 -1.41
C GLN A 72 -19.70 -7.45 -1.91
N CYS A 73 -18.77 -7.78 -1.03
CA CYS A 73 -17.62 -8.57 -1.44
C CYS A 73 -18.15 -9.96 -1.76
N GLY A 74 -17.97 -10.42 -3.00
CA GLY A 74 -18.35 -11.78 -3.42
C GLY A 74 -17.43 -12.83 -2.83
N CYS A 75 -17.23 -12.81 -1.51
CA CYS A 75 -16.58 -13.88 -0.75
C CYS A 75 -17.53 -15.06 -0.58
#